data_AF-A0AAJ2Q4U0-F1
#
_entry.id   AF-A0AAJ2Q4U0-F1
#
_cell.length_a   1.000
_cell.length_b   1.000
_cell.length_c   1.000
_cell.angle_alpha   90.00
_cell.angle_beta   90.00
_cell.angle_gamma   90.00
#
_symmetry.space_group_name_H-M   'P 1'
#
loop_
_entity.id
_entity.type
_entity.pdbx_description
1 polymer ?
#
loop_
_entity_poly.entity_id
_entity_poly.type
_entity_poly.pdbx_seq_one_letter_code
_entity_poly.pdbx_strand_id
1 'polypeptide(L)'
;MFSRVRSTVCATLAVIAIFTLAAPQAFAEEGRNTVVGVSELQIARGADSVTRAIAQADPQAVAAAANVCGAGYVLNKGIPLPVGTAPSERLATLFSYQNSGKGCVILDNNVGVSRYMYLKACKAGGTGCATDSGNFSQYAGPVYVSAFVCAPVTAKMGTSSSSLYINYTDEYVFSCN
;
A
#
# COMPACT_ATOMS: atom_id res chain seq x y z
N MET A 1 -54.00 -2.00 -44.07
CA MET A 1 -55.43 -2.24 -43.80
C MET A 1 -55.56 -3.66 -43.26
N PHE A 2 -55.95 -3.80 -42.00
CA PHE A 2 -56.48 -4.98 -41.29
C PHE A 2 -55.75 -6.36 -41.39
N SER A 3 -55.09 -6.71 -40.28
CA SER A 3 -55.38 -7.87 -39.41
C SER A 3 -56.02 -9.13 -40.02
N ARG A 4 -55.42 -10.31 -39.77
CA ARG A 4 -56.15 -11.47 -39.21
C ARG A 4 -55.22 -12.62 -38.77
N VAL A 5 -55.39 -12.96 -37.50
CA VAL A 5 -55.01 -14.20 -36.81
C VAL A 5 -55.84 -15.38 -37.33
N ARG A 6 -55.28 -16.60 -37.40
CA ARG A 6 -55.89 -17.86 -36.88
C ARG A 6 -55.02 -19.11 -37.05
N SER A 7 -54.94 -19.85 -35.95
CA SER A 7 -54.22 -21.10 -35.66
C SER A 7 -54.79 -22.36 -36.33
N THR A 8 -53.96 -23.40 -36.52
CA THR A 8 -54.26 -24.86 -36.37
C THR A 8 -52.93 -25.64 -36.45
N VAL A 9 -52.35 -26.20 -35.38
CA VAL A 9 -52.57 -27.48 -34.65
C VAL A 9 -51.78 -28.71 -35.20
N CYS A 10 -51.04 -29.35 -34.27
CA CYS A 10 -50.53 -30.74 -34.18
C CYS A 10 -49.48 -31.27 -35.17
N ALA A 11 -48.28 -31.57 -34.66
CA ALA A 11 -47.80 -32.96 -34.49
C ALA A 11 -46.58 -33.01 -33.55
N THR A 12 -46.72 -33.77 -32.47
CA THR A 12 -45.71 -34.08 -31.45
C THR A 12 -44.73 -35.15 -31.95
N LEU A 13 -43.42 -34.90 -31.80
CA LEU A 13 -42.42 -35.94 -31.63
C LEU A 13 -41.63 -35.62 -30.36
N ALA A 14 -41.78 -36.50 -29.37
CA ALA A 14 -41.08 -36.44 -28.10
C ALA A 14 -39.61 -36.85 -28.30
N VAL A 15 -38.69 -35.94 -28.01
CA VAL A 15 -37.29 -36.29 -27.73
C VAL A 15 -37.08 -36.11 -26.24
N ILE A 16 -36.83 -37.22 -25.56
CA ILE A 16 -36.49 -37.29 -24.14
C ILE A 16 -35.12 -36.62 -23.98
N ALA A 17 -35.09 -35.37 -23.53
CA ALA A 17 -33.88 -34.70 -23.06
C ALA A 17 -33.83 -34.80 -21.53
N ILE A 18 -32.77 -35.43 -21.06
CA ILE A 18 -32.54 -35.82 -19.68
C ILE A 18 -32.40 -34.56 -18.82
N PHE A 19 -33.09 -34.55 -17.68
CA PHE A 19 -32.97 -33.53 -16.65
C PHE A 19 -31.54 -33.48 -16.10
N THR A 20 -30.86 -32.36 -16.32
CA THR A 20 -29.96 -31.82 -15.29
C THR A 20 -30.48 -30.45 -14.92
N LEU A 21 -31.22 -30.39 -13.82
CA LEU A 21 -31.50 -29.16 -13.08
C LEU A 21 -30.16 -28.55 -12.67
N ALA A 22 -29.61 -27.65 -13.49
CA ALA A 22 -28.72 -26.64 -12.97
C ALA A 22 -29.60 -25.68 -12.17
N ALA A 23 -29.75 -25.96 -10.87
CA ALA A 23 -30.28 -24.97 -9.95
C ALA A 23 -29.42 -23.70 -10.08
N PRO A 24 -30.01 -22.48 -10.12
CA PRO A 24 -29.24 -21.29 -9.84
C PRO A 24 -28.66 -21.48 -8.44
N GLN A 25 -27.35 -21.68 -8.37
CA GLN A 25 -26.64 -21.68 -7.12
C GLN A 25 -26.79 -20.27 -6.56
N ALA A 26 -27.72 -20.12 -5.61
CA ALA A 26 -27.75 -18.96 -4.75
C ALA A 26 -26.42 -18.95 -4.02
N PHE A 27 -25.51 -18.05 -4.43
CA PHE A 27 -24.33 -17.73 -3.65
C PHE A 27 -24.82 -17.06 -2.36
N ALA A 28 -24.97 -17.85 -1.31
CA ALA A 28 -24.81 -17.35 0.04
C ALA A 28 -23.31 -17.08 0.22
N GLU A 29 -22.83 -15.91 -0.22
CA GLU A 29 -21.54 -15.38 0.22
C GLU A 29 -21.71 -14.84 1.64
N GLU A 30 -21.56 -15.74 2.60
CA GLU A 30 -21.16 -15.36 3.95
C GLU A 30 -19.79 -14.68 3.87
N GLY A 31 -19.75 -13.45 4.38
CA GLY A 31 -18.65 -12.51 4.19
C GLY A 31 -17.27 -13.11 4.42
N ARG A 32 -16.54 -13.31 3.33
CA ARG A 32 -15.08 -13.43 3.37
C ARG A 32 -14.52 -12.62 2.21
N ASN A 33 -14.30 -11.34 2.50
CA ASN A 33 -13.60 -10.40 1.63
C ASN A 33 -12.18 -10.93 1.35
N THR A 34 -12.06 -11.87 0.42
CA THR A 34 -10.79 -12.49 0.01
C THR A 34 -10.36 -11.78 -1.26
N VAL A 35 -9.68 -10.65 -1.07
CA VAL A 35 -8.95 -9.96 -2.13
C VAL A 35 -7.77 -10.86 -2.53
N VAL A 36 -7.92 -11.61 -3.62
CA VAL A 36 -6.81 -12.31 -4.26
C VAL A 36 -5.96 -11.26 -4.98
N GLY A 37 -4.78 -10.93 -4.43
CA GLY A 37 -3.83 -10.04 -5.11
C GLY A 37 -2.71 -9.41 -4.27
N VAL A 38 -2.69 -9.59 -2.95
CA VAL A 38 -1.56 -9.21 -2.10
C VAL A 38 -1.22 -10.40 -1.22
N SER A 39 -0.04 -11.00 -1.43
CA SER A 39 0.58 -11.84 -0.42
C SER A 39 0.49 -11.11 0.91
N GLU A 40 -0.17 -11.75 1.87
CA GLU A 40 -0.54 -11.28 3.21
C GLU A 40 0.35 -10.14 3.70
N LEU A 41 -0.12 -8.91 3.53
CA LEU A 41 0.60 -7.70 3.89
C LEU A 41 0.99 -7.76 5.38
N GLN A 42 2.27 -7.97 5.67
CA GLN A 42 2.70 -8.16 7.05
C GLN A 42 2.85 -6.81 7.76
N ILE A 43 2.00 -6.57 8.75
CA ILE A 43 2.06 -5.38 9.60
C ILE A 43 2.57 -5.78 10.98
N ALA A 44 3.56 -5.06 11.50
CA ALA A 44 4.11 -5.28 12.83
C ALA A 44 3.01 -5.18 13.90
N ARG A 45 3.06 -6.04 14.92
CA ARG A 45 2.08 -6.02 16.02
C ARG A 45 1.97 -4.66 16.71
N GLY A 46 3.11 -3.96 16.85
CA GLY A 46 3.19 -2.63 17.45
C GLY A 46 2.84 -1.45 16.53
N ALA A 47 2.43 -1.69 15.27
CA ALA A 47 2.04 -0.62 14.37
C ALA A 47 0.79 0.12 14.90
N ASP A 48 0.85 1.45 14.87
CA ASP A 48 -0.22 2.32 15.35
C ASP A 48 -1.46 2.33 14.43
N SER A 49 -2.52 2.99 14.88
CA SER A 49 -3.78 3.08 14.12
C SER A 49 -3.62 3.81 12.79
N VAL A 50 -2.74 4.81 12.71
CA VAL A 50 -2.46 5.56 11.47
C VAL A 50 -1.82 4.66 10.43
N THR A 51 -0.80 3.89 10.83
CA THR A 51 -0.10 2.93 9.98
C THR A 51 -1.06 1.86 9.46
N ARG A 52 -1.95 1.35 10.33
CA ARG A 52 -2.97 0.38 9.93
C ARG A 52 -4.00 0.99 8.96
N ALA A 53 -4.44 2.22 9.20
CA ALA A 53 -5.35 2.92 8.31
C ALA A 53 -4.72 3.16 6.92
N ILE A 54 -3.44 3.51 6.86
CA ILE A 54 -2.70 3.64 5.60
C ILE A 54 -2.64 2.31 4.86
N ALA A 55 -2.32 1.22 5.55
CA ALA A 55 -2.26 -0.11 4.97
C ALA A 55 -3.61 -0.61 4.45
N GLN A 56 -4.71 -0.21 5.10
CA GLN A 56 -6.07 -0.50 4.64
C GLN A 56 -6.49 0.35 3.45
N ALA A 57 -6.13 1.64 3.45
CA ALA A 57 -6.49 2.57 2.38
C ALA A 57 -5.71 2.30 1.09
N ASP A 58 -4.45 1.88 1.20
CA ASP A 58 -3.57 1.63 0.06
C ASP A 58 -2.66 0.41 0.27
N PRO A 59 -3.24 -0.81 0.24
CA PRO A 59 -2.48 -2.04 0.42
C PRO A 59 -1.45 -2.28 -0.70
N GLN A 60 -1.69 -1.72 -1.90
CA GLN A 60 -0.78 -1.87 -3.03
C GLN A 60 0.50 -1.06 -2.84
N ALA A 61 0.41 0.20 -2.41
CA ALA A 61 1.60 1.00 -2.12
C ALA A 61 2.43 0.40 -0.99
N VAL A 62 1.78 -0.12 0.07
CA VAL A 62 2.51 -0.80 1.15
C VAL A 62 3.20 -2.07 0.63
N ALA A 63 2.51 -2.90 -0.17
CA ALA A 63 3.13 -4.10 -0.72
C ALA A 63 4.29 -3.78 -1.67
N ALA A 64 4.15 -2.76 -2.51
CA ALA A 64 5.20 -2.30 -3.42
C ALA A 64 6.44 -1.82 -2.63
N ALA A 65 6.24 -1.00 -1.61
CA ALA A 65 7.33 -0.53 -0.75
C ALA A 65 7.98 -1.69 0.04
N ALA A 66 7.20 -2.66 0.52
CA ALA A 66 7.75 -3.86 1.15
C ALA A 66 8.63 -4.68 0.17
N ASN A 67 8.20 -4.84 -1.08
CA ASN A 67 8.98 -5.54 -2.11
C ASN A 67 10.30 -4.84 -2.42
N VAL A 68 10.33 -3.51 -2.39
CA VAL A 68 11.56 -2.71 -2.54
C VAL A 68 12.52 -2.92 -1.38
N CYS A 69 12.02 -3.07 -0.14
CA CYS A 69 12.83 -3.45 1.02
C CYS A 69 13.30 -4.91 0.99
N GLY A 70 12.59 -5.78 0.28
CA GLY A 70 12.90 -7.19 0.11
C GLY A 70 12.13 -8.12 1.06
N ALA A 71 12.31 -9.42 0.86
CA ALA A 71 11.56 -10.45 1.58
C ALA A 71 11.78 -10.41 3.10
N GLY A 72 10.71 -10.68 3.87
CA GLY A 72 10.74 -10.75 5.34
C GLY A 72 10.66 -9.40 6.05
N TYR A 73 10.62 -8.29 5.32
CA TYR A 73 10.34 -6.97 5.88
C TYR A 73 8.84 -6.81 6.18
N VAL A 74 8.52 -6.38 7.40
CA VAL A 74 7.15 -6.12 7.86
C VAL A 74 6.95 -4.63 8.13
N LEU A 75 5.77 -4.11 7.80
CA LEU A 75 5.44 -2.69 7.97
C LEU A 75 5.47 -2.32 9.45
N ASN A 76 6.32 -1.36 9.82
CA ASN A 76 6.47 -0.87 11.18
C ASN A 76 5.73 0.46 11.41
N LYS A 77 5.99 1.47 10.57
CA LYS A 77 5.26 2.74 10.55
C LYS A 77 4.94 3.18 9.14
N GLY A 78 3.77 3.80 8.97
CA GLY A 78 3.42 4.60 7.80
C GLY A 78 3.04 6.00 8.29
N ILE A 79 3.78 7.01 7.86
CA ILE A 79 3.57 8.40 8.29
C ILE A 79 3.12 9.21 7.07
N PRO A 80 1.88 9.72 7.04
CA PRO A 80 1.44 10.60 5.97
C PRO A 80 2.13 11.96 6.15
N LEU A 81 2.64 12.50 5.04
CA LEU A 81 3.33 13.78 5.02
C LEU A 81 2.63 14.75 4.05
N PRO A 82 2.42 16.03 4.44
CA PRO A 82 2.78 16.63 5.72
C PRO A 82 2.03 16.01 6.93
N VAL A 83 2.65 16.05 8.11
CA VAL A 83 2.04 15.50 9.33
C VAL A 83 0.78 16.30 9.68
N GLY A 84 -0.27 15.61 10.13
CA GLY A 84 -1.56 16.22 10.46
C GLY A 84 -2.51 16.34 9.27
N THR A 85 -2.10 15.90 8.09
CA THR A 85 -2.93 15.86 6.89
C THR A 85 -3.73 14.54 6.81
N ALA A 86 -4.93 14.59 6.24
CA ALA A 86 -5.73 13.39 5.98
C ALA A 86 -5.01 12.45 4.99
N PRO A 87 -5.20 11.11 5.06
CA PRO A 87 -4.54 10.18 4.15
C PRO A 87 -4.77 10.48 2.65
N SER A 88 -5.91 11.04 2.28
CA SER A 88 -6.26 11.42 0.90
C SER A 88 -5.56 12.70 0.40
N GLU A 89 -5.00 13.50 1.31
CA GLU A 89 -4.36 14.79 1.00
C GLU A 89 -2.84 14.75 1.18
N ARG A 90 -2.30 13.60 1.58
CA ARG A 90 -0.86 13.40 1.77
C ARG A 90 -0.13 13.60 0.43
N LEU A 91 0.99 14.31 0.48
CA LEU A 91 1.88 14.51 -0.65
C LEU A 91 2.94 13.40 -0.72
N ALA A 92 3.25 12.80 0.43
CA ALA A 92 4.17 11.67 0.54
C ALA A 92 3.76 10.75 1.68
N THR A 93 4.26 9.51 1.66
CA THR A 93 4.16 8.59 2.78
C THR A 93 5.53 8.09 3.15
N LEU A 94 5.96 8.34 4.38
CA LEU A 94 7.19 7.77 4.91
C LEU A 94 6.89 6.40 5.50
N PHE A 95 7.36 5.35 4.82
CA PHE A 95 7.26 3.99 5.29
C PHE A 95 8.55 3.56 5.98
N SER A 96 8.39 2.86 7.11
CA SER A 96 9.46 2.10 7.73
C SER A 96 9.06 0.63 7.81
N TYR A 97 10.00 -0.23 7.42
CA TYR A 97 9.86 -1.68 7.52
C TYR A 97 10.99 -2.25 8.36
N GLN A 98 10.71 -3.33 9.06
CA GLN A 98 11.70 -4.00 9.91
C GLN A 98 11.82 -5.49 9.57
N ASN A 99 13.03 -6.02 9.69
CA ASN A 99 13.33 -7.44 9.56
C ASN A 99 14.53 -7.80 10.44
N SER A 100 14.33 -8.62 11.48
CA SER A 100 15.40 -9.29 12.23
C SER A 100 16.57 -8.37 12.63
N GLY A 101 16.27 -7.22 13.24
CA GLY A 101 17.27 -6.23 13.68
C GLY A 101 17.70 -5.20 12.61
N LYS A 102 17.19 -5.29 11.38
CA LYS A 102 17.42 -4.34 10.29
C LYS A 102 16.17 -3.51 9.99
N GLY A 103 16.40 -2.27 9.60
CA GLY A 103 15.38 -1.32 9.15
C GLY A 103 15.54 -1.00 7.67
N CYS A 104 14.43 -0.70 7.02
CA CYS A 104 14.35 -0.17 5.68
C CYS A 104 13.36 0.99 5.67
N VAL A 105 13.75 2.11 5.07
CA VAL A 105 12.91 3.32 5.01
C VAL A 105 12.73 3.73 3.57
N ILE A 106 11.49 4.07 3.21
CA ILE A 106 11.10 4.52 1.87
C ILE A 106 10.23 5.76 2.03
N LEU A 107 10.50 6.78 1.23
CA LEU A 107 9.63 7.95 1.09
C LEU A 107 8.88 7.80 -0.22
N ASP A 108 7.60 7.44 -0.14
CA ASP A 108 6.70 7.22 -1.27
C ASP A 108 6.14 8.56 -1.78
N ASN A 109 6.05 8.72 -3.09
CA ASN A 109 5.56 9.92 -3.77
C ASN A 109 4.07 9.79 -4.09
N ASN A 110 3.23 10.55 -3.40
CA ASN A 110 1.78 10.49 -3.59
C ASN A 110 1.22 11.61 -4.49
N VAL A 111 2.07 12.42 -5.14
CA VAL A 111 1.61 13.50 -6.04
C VAL A 111 1.57 13.13 -7.53
N GLY A 112 2.05 11.94 -7.90
CA GLY A 112 1.96 11.40 -9.27
C GLY A 112 2.86 12.08 -10.31
N VAL A 113 3.78 12.94 -9.88
CA VAL A 113 4.73 13.66 -10.73
C VAL A 113 6.11 13.65 -10.09
N SER A 114 7.15 13.77 -10.91
CA SER A 114 8.52 13.83 -10.39
C SER A 114 8.72 15.01 -9.45
N ARG A 115 9.30 14.76 -8.28
CA ARG A 115 9.59 15.75 -7.26
C ARG A 115 10.98 15.57 -6.69
N TYR A 116 11.56 16.67 -6.21
CA TYR A 116 12.75 16.57 -5.40
C TYR A 116 12.37 15.85 -4.11
N MET A 117 13.09 14.79 -3.79
CA MET A 117 12.92 14.02 -2.57
C MET A 117 14.28 13.78 -1.95
N TYR A 118 14.30 13.77 -0.62
CA TYR A 118 15.48 13.48 0.17
C TYR A 118 15.05 12.59 1.33
N LEU A 119 15.70 11.44 1.46
CA LEU A 119 15.50 10.52 2.55
C LEU A 119 16.85 10.21 3.19
N LYS A 120 16.95 10.40 4.50
CA LYS A 120 18.10 10.00 5.30
C LYS A 120 17.63 9.23 6.50
N ALA A 121 18.28 8.11 6.80
CA ALA A 121 18.11 7.40 8.05
C ALA A 121 19.49 7.04 8.63
N CYS A 122 19.61 7.08 9.94
CA CYS A 122 20.87 6.79 10.65
C CYS A 122 20.66 5.70 11.69
N LYS A 123 21.76 5.14 12.22
CA LYS A 123 21.71 4.36 13.45
C LYS A 123 21.39 5.27 14.64
N ALA A 124 21.06 4.67 15.78
CA ALA A 124 20.93 5.38 17.05
C ALA A 124 22.12 6.34 17.29
N GLY A 125 21.83 7.53 17.81
CA GLY A 125 22.82 8.59 18.02
C GLY A 125 23.29 9.31 16.75
N GLY A 126 22.64 9.08 15.59
CA GLY A 126 22.90 9.83 14.36
C GLY A 126 24.15 9.39 13.59
N THR A 127 24.70 8.21 13.88
CA THR A 127 25.89 7.66 13.20
C THR A 127 25.51 6.71 12.07
N GLY A 128 26.43 6.44 11.14
CA GLY A 128 26.24 5.44 10.09
C GLY A 128 25.01 5.69 9.22
N CYS A 129 24.80 6.94 8.82
CA CYS A 129 23.67 7.36 8.01
C CYS A 129 23.80 6.88 6.57
N ALA A 130 22.66 6.52 5.98
CA ALA A 130 22.51 6.37 4.55
C ALA A 130 21.51 7.43 4.05
N THR A 131 21.69 7.85 2.80
CA THR A 131 20.89 8.92 2.20
C THR A 131 20.59 8.56 0.76
N ASP A 132 19.37 8.85 0.34
CA ASP A 132 18.97 8.87 -1.05
C ASP A 132 18.31 10.22 -1.38
N SER A 133 18.70 10.82 -2.50
CA SER A 133 18.23 12.16 -2.87
C SER A 133 18.29 12.41 -4.36
N GLY A 134 17.29 13.11 -4.88
CA GLY A 134 17.17 13.36 -6.31
C GLY A 134 15.75 13.70 -6.70
N ASN A 135 15.48 13.66 -8.01
CA ASN A 135 14.14 13.81 -8.54
C ASN A 135 13.56 12.41 -8.80
N PHE A 136 12.49 12.07 -8.09
CA PHE A 136 11.85 10.76 -8.20
C PHE A 136 10.38 10.89 -8.54
N SER A 137 9.92 10.04 -9.46
CA SER A 137 8.50 9.92 -9.83
C SER A 137 7.73 8.99 -8.90
N GLN A 138 8.41 8.05 -8.23
CA GLN A 138 7.76 7.02 -7.41
C GLN A 138 8.19 7.09 -5.95
N TYR A 139 9.48 7.01 -5.64
CA TYR A 139 9.93 7.04 -4.25
C TYR A 139 11.41 7.41 -4.15
N ALA A 140 11.84 7.83 -2.96
CA ALA A 140 13.24 7.84 -2.54
C ALA A 140 13.49 6.70 -1.54
N GLY A 141 14.66 6.07 -1.61
CA GLY A 141 15.01 4.86 -0.88
C GLY A 141 15.17 3.64 -1.80
N PRO A 142 15.31 2.42 -1.27
CA PRO A 142 15.28 2.09 0.15
C PRO A 142 16.57 2.54 0.87
N VAL A 143 16.40 3.19 2.01
CA VAL A 143 17.52 3.49 2.92
C VAL A 143 17.54 2.44 4.02
N TYR A 144 18.60 1.62 4.05
CA TYR A 144 18.75 0.55 5.03
C TYR A 144 19.50 1.01 6.28
N VAL A 145 19.06 0.53 7.44
CA VAL A 145 19.72 0.76 8.74
C VAL A 145 19.98 -0.58 9.40
N SER A 146 21.25 -0.92 9.66
CA SER A 146 21.63 -2.24 10.20
C SER A 146 21.30 -2.44 11.68
N ALA A 147 21.03 -1.36 12.41
CA ALA A 147 20.59 -1.33 13.81
C ALA A 147 19.52 -0.24 13.92
N PHE A 148 18.27 -0.61 13.66
CA PHE A 148 17.19 0.35 13.42
C PHE A 148 16.58 0.93 14.69
N VAL A 149 16.82 0.32 15.84
CA VAL A 149 16.29 0.79 17.13
C VAL A 149 16.73 2.24 17.33
N CYS A 150 15.78 3.11 17.63
CA CYS A 150 16.01 4.54 17.79
C CYS A 150 16.68 5.25 16.59
N ALA A 151 16.47 4.75 15.38
CA ALA A 151 17.03 5.38 14.19
C ALA A 151 16.32 6.71 13.88
N PRO A 152 17.07 7.83 13.82
CA PRO A 152 16.51 9.09 13.38
C PRO A 152 16.32 9.08 11.86
N VAL A 153 15.33 9.84 11.40
CA VAL A 153 14.99 9.97 9.98
C VAL A 153 14.82 11.43 9.60
N THR A 154 15.19 11.75 8.36
CA THR A 154 14.85 13.01 7.72
C THR A 154 14.20 12.71 6.38
N ALA A 155 13.00 13.24 6.16
CA ALA A 155 12.27 13.14 4.91
C ALA A 155 11.95 14.55 4.39
N LYS A 156 12.34 14.85 3.16
CA LYS A 156 12.03 16.13 2.52
C LYS A 156 11.44 15.90 1.14
N MET A 157 10.52 16.79 0.75
CA MET A 157 9.96 16.81 -0.59
C MET A 157 9.69 18.25 -1.03
N GLY A 158 9.94 18.52 -2.31
CA GLY A 158 9.78 19.84 -2.88
C GLY A 158 9.77 19.85 -4.39
N THR A 159 9.65 21.04 -4.97
CA THR A 159 9.92 21.27 -6.39
C THR A 159 11.42 21.24 -6.68
N SER A 160 12.24 21.59 -5.68
CA SER A 160 13.70 21.52 -5.68
C SER A 160 14.23 21.40 -4.24
N SER A 161 15.53 21.21 -4.08
CA SER A 161 16.19 21.21 -2.76
C SER A 161 16.03 22.52 -1.98
N SER A 162 15.74 23.62 -2.67
CA SER A 162 15.60 24.97 -2.09
C SER A 162 14.13 25.40 -1.92
N SER A 163 13.17 24.60 -2.39
CA SER A 163 11.74 24.90 -2.32
C SER A 163 10.98 23.65 -1.86
N LEU A 164 11.02 23.44 -0.54
CA LEU A 164 10.45 22.29 0.14
C LEU A 164 9.07 22.61 0.71
N TYR A 165 8.11 21.71 0.49
CA TYR A 165 6.80 21.73 1.17
C TYR A 165 6.67 20.60 2.20
N ILE A 166 7.59 19.63 2.18
CA ILE A 166 7.82 18.69 3.29
C ILE A 166 9.27 18.87 3.76
N ASN A 167 9.44 19.10 5.06
CA ASN A 167 10.73 19.08 5.75
C ASN A 167 10.54 18.43 7.11
N TYR A 168 10.42 17.11 7.11
CA TYR A 168 10.12 16.29 8.28
C TYR A 168 11.41 15.69 8.85
N THR A 169 11.52 15.70 10.18
CA THR A 169 12.57 15.00 10.92
C THR A 169 11.94 14.38 12.15
N ASP A 170 12.36 13.16 12.47
CA ASP A 170 11.97 12.46 13.69
C ASP A 170 13.23 11.83 14.30
N GLU A 171 13.31 11.86 15.63
CA GLU A 171 14.37 11.18 16.36
C GLU A 171 14.22 9.66 16.26
N TYR A 172 12.98 9.15 16.10
CA TYR A 172 12.67 7.73 16.22
C TYR A 172 11.63 7.27 15.18
N VAL A 173 12.09 6.95 13.97
CA VAL A 173 11.22 6.32 12.95
C VAL A 173 10.88 4.87 13.30
N PHE A 174 11.70 4.23 14.12
CA PHE A 174 11.41 2.94 14.75
C PHE A 174 11.36 3.08 16.28
N SER A 175 10.67 2.15 16.94
CA SER A 175 10.52 2.19 18.40
C SER A 175 11.86 2.09 19.15
N CYS A 176 11.92 2.78 20.29
CA CYS A 176 12.95 2.67 21.31
C CYS A 176 12.38 1.92 22.51
N ASN A 177 12.72 0.65 22.69
CA ASN A 177 12.44 -0.08 23.92
C ASN A 177 13.73 -0.74 24.39
#